data_AF-A0A7S9YWS2-F1
#
_entry.id   AF-A0A7S9YWS2-F1
#
_cell.length_a   1.000
_cell.length_b   1.000
_cell.length_c   1.000
_cell.angle_alpha   90.00
_cell.angle_beta   90.00
_cell.angle_gamma   90.00
#
_symmetry.space_group_name_H-M   'P 1'
#
loop_
_entity.id
_entity.type
_entity.pdbx_description
1 polymer ?
#
loop_
_entity_poly.entity_id
_entity_poly.type
_entity_poly.pdbx_seq_one_letter_code
_entity_poly.pdbx_strand_id
1 'polypeptide(L)'
;MNKHSSLSKGSLIERATEIYDFSAALQGRAAPAVEVPVGEPLPPVVEIARPVAVEAGYRAPDWRGPVQSIDRIVLAENGWLLPDGPVTAISEEFRLLKRDLLAQLGDDPRGNRVLVCSAHSGEGKSFCAINLALSLAAEKDRELLLVDADFGKPGIPEALGLTSGPGLMDAIADPSIAIEDCVIRTDIPSFAVLPAGQRSNNDTEYLASARTETLLRRLTEGRPDRIILFDSPPLLAASAGAVLASHAAIALLVVRADQTSESALRDAAGMLKAAGQVQLLLNGVTFSASGRRFGSYYGEGSDDA
;
A
#
# COMPACT_ATOMS: atom_id res chain seq x y z
N MET A 1 0.16 52.05 9.15
CA MET A 1 -1.25 51.89 8.72
C MET A 1 -1.24 50.88 7.56
N ASN A 2 -1.36 49.58 7.84
CA ASN A 2 -2.60 48.78 7.88
C ASN A 2 -3.27 48.70 6.48
N LYS A 3 -3.53 47.53 5.85
CA LYS A 3 -3.71 46.16 6.36
C LYS A 3 -3.28 45.11 5.33
N HIS A 4 -2.64 44.04 5.81
CA HIS A 4 -2.52 42.76 5.13
C HIS A 4 -3.90 42.10 5.00
N SER A 5 -4.26 41.65 3.79
CA SER A 5 -5.35 40.69 3.59
C SER A 5 -4.73 39.29 3.64
N SER A 6 -4.98 38.58 4.74
CA SER A 6 -4.67 37.17 4.92
C SER A 6 -5.68 36.33 4.13
N LEU A 7 -5.28 35.82 2.97
CA LEU A 7 -6.05 34.84 2.23
C LEU A 7 -6.01 33.49 2.98
N SER A 8 -7.20 33.05 3.40
CA SER A 8 -7.50 31.81 4.13
C SER A 8 -6.93 30.55 3.45
N LYS A 9 -6.25 29.71 4.24
CA LYS A 9 -5.67 28.39 3.90
C LYS A 9 -6.73 27.26 3.99
N GLY A 10 -7.88 27.41 3.33
CA GLY A 10 -8.87 26.33 3.20
C GLY A 10 -8.70 25.52 1.91
N SER A 11 -9.05 24.24 1.94
CA SER A 11 -9.19 23.39 0.74
C SER A 11 -10.24 23.97 -0.21
N LEU A 12 -10.22 23.57 -1.49
CA LEU A 12 -11.21 24.05 -2.46
C LEU A 12 -12.65 23.72 -2.04
N ILE A 13 -12.86 22.62 -1.32
CA ILE A 13 -14.16 22.21 -0.79
C ILE A 13 -14.60 23.14 0.36
N GLU A 14 -13.69 23.48 1.28
CA GLU A 14 -13.99 24.42 2.36
C GLU A 14 -14.32 25.82 1.83
N ARG A 15 -13.58 26.27 0.81
CA ARG A 15 -13.90 27.53 0.11
C ARG A 15 -15.23 27.45 -0.62
N ALA A 16 -15.59 26.29 -1.18
CA ALA A 16 -16.88 26.10 -1.81
C ALA A 16 -18.04 26.14 -0.80
N THR A 17 -17.85 25.63 0.43
CA THR A 17 -18.86 25.72 1.50
C THR A 17 -19.07 27.13 2.03
N GLU A 18 -18.08 28.02 1.90
CA GLU A 18 -18.24 29.45 2.24
C GLU A 18 -19.01 30.22 1.16
N ILE A 19 -18.95 29.77 -0.10
CA ILE A 19 -19.57 30.44 -1.25
C ILE A 19 -20.98 29.90 -1.54
N TYR A 20 -21.20 28.61 -1.31
CA TYR A 20 -22.45 27.93 -1.61
C TYR A 20 -23.13 27.43 -0.33
N ASP A 21 -24.30 27.98 -0.03
CA ASP A 21 -25.18 27.44 1.01
C ASP A 21 -25.89 26.19 0.49
N PHE A 22 -25.23 25.04 0.64
CA PHE A 22 -25.79 23.74 0.27
C PHE A 22 -27.06 23.39 1.09
N SER A 23 -27.28 24.04 2.24
CA SER A 23 -28.50 23.82 3.05
C SER A 23 -29.72 24.44 2.38
N ALA A 24 -29.56 25.58 1.70
CA ALA A 24 -30.63 26.20 0.91
C ALA A 24 -30.99 25.40 -0.33
N ALA A 25 -30.04 24.65 -0.92
CA ALA A 25 -30.29 23.77 -2.08
C ALA A 25 -31.00 22.45 -1.70
N LEU A 26 -30.85 22.00 -0.44
CA LEU A 26 -31.52 20.80 0.10
C LEU A 26 -32.92 21.10 0.66
N GLN A 27 -33.26 22.36 0.92
CA GLN A 27 -34.61 22.77 1.32
C GLN A 27 -35.49 23.02 0.10
N GLY A 28 -36.12 21.95 -0.39
CA GLY A 28 -37.43 21.97 -1.01
C GLY A 28 -37.65 22.95 -2.16
N ARG A 29 -37.19 22.59 -3.36
CA ARG A 29 -37.93 22.92 -4.59
C ARG A 29 -38.29 21.63 -5.28
N ALA A 30 -39.59 21.41 -5.53
CA ALA A 30 -40.01 20.39 -6.48
C ALA A 30 -39.27 20.66 -7.80
N ALA A 31 -38.56 19.66 -8.31
CA ALA A 31 -37.85 19.77 -9.57
C ALA A 31 -38.85 20.22 -10.66
N PRO A 32 -38.49 21.17 -11.54
CA PRO A 32 -39.34 21.50 -12.67
C PRO A 32 -39.57 20.23 -13.49
N ALA A 33 -40.82 19.99 -13.90
CA ALA A 33 -41.15 18.86 -14.76
C ALA A 33 -40.40 19.05 -16.09
N VAL A 34 -39.32 18.28 -16.27
CA VAL A 34 -38.62 18.20 -17.54
C VAL A 34 -39.45 17.29 -18.44
N GLU A 35 -40.06 17.84 -19.48
CA GLU A 35 -40.60 17.03 -20.57
C GLU A 35 -39.42 16.34 -21.26
N VAL A 36 -39.30 15.03 -21.01
CA VAL A 36 -38.30 14.19 -21.66
C VAL A 36 -38.73 14.00 -23.12
N PRO A 37 -37.92 14.41 -24.11
CA PRO A 37 -38.24 14.14 -25.51
C PRO A 37 -38.28 12.63 -25.72
N VAL A 38 -39.47 12.10 -26.05
CA VAL A 38 -39.62 10.70 -26.44
C VAL A 38 -39.11 10.59 -27.88
N GLY A 39 -37.89 10.10 -28.10
CA GLY A 39 -37.48 9.82 -29.48
C GLY A 39 -36.03 9.48 -29.78
N GLU A 40 -35.05 9.78 -28.92
CA GLU A 40 -33.68 9.33 -29.19
C GLU A 40 -33.42 7.97 -28.53
N PRO A 41 -33.11 6.91 -29.31
CA PRO A 41 -32.64 5.68 -28.71
C PRO A 41 -31.36 5.99 -27.95
N LEU A 42 -31.34 5.61 -26.67
CA LEU A 42 -30.14 5.66 -25.86
C LEU A 42 -29.00 5.02 -26.68
N PRO A 43 -27.80 5.64 -26.71
CA PRO A 43 -26.64 4.96 -27.26
C PRO A 43 -26.55 3.58 -26.59
N PRO A 44 -26.21 2.53 -27.34
CA PRO A 44 -26.13 1.18 -26.78
C PRO A 44 -25.29 1.27 -25.52
N VAL A 45 -25.84 0.77 -24.40
CA VAL A 45 -25.10 0.63 -23.16
C VAL A 45 -23.82 -0.11 -23.55
N VAL A 46 -22.68 0.58 -23.48
CA VAL A 46 -21.40 -0.06 -23.64
C VAL A 46 -21.35 -1.05 -22.49
N GLU A 47 -21.54 -2.32 -22.82
CA GLU A 47 -21.46 -3.41 -21.86
C GLU A 47 -20.05 -3.30 -21.28
N ILE A 48 -19.95 -2.80 -20.04
CA ILE A 48 -18.68 -2.75 -19.34
C ILE A 48 -18.23 -4.20 -19.30
N ALA A 49 -17.22 -4.51 -20.11
CA ALA A 49 -16.75 -5.87 -20.29
C ALA A 49 -16.57 -6.46 -18.89
N ARG A 50 -17.35 -7.50 -18.59
CA ARG A 50 -17.20 -8.23 -17.33
C ARG A 50 -15.71 -8.53 -17.20
N PRO A 51 -15.11 -8.32 -16.00
CA PRO A 51 -13.69 -8.56 -15.82
C PRO A 51 -13.37 -9.92 -16.42
N VAL A 52 -12.43 -9.94 -17.37
CA VAL A 52 -12.03 -11.17 -18.05
C VAL A 52 -11.79 -12.18 -16.94
N ALA A 53 -12.66 -13.19 -16.88
CA ALA A 53 -12.50 -14.28 -15.96
C ALA A 53 -11.11 -14.84 -16.26
N VAL A 54 -10.23 -14.83 -15.27
CA VAL A 54 -8.95 -15.51 -15.37
C VAL A 54 -9.26 -16.91 -15.87
N GLU A 55 -8.68 -17.31 -17.01
CA GLU A 55 -9.02 -18.56 -17.67
C GLU A 55 -8.94 -19.71 -16.67
N ALA A 56 -9.92 -20.61 -16.68
CA ALA A 56 -9.96 -21.73 -15.75
C ALA A 56 -8.65 -22.54 -15.86
N GLY A 57 -7.86 -22.57 -14.78
CA GLY A 57 -6.55 -23.23 -14.75
C GLY A 57 -5.35 -22.32 -14.96
N TYR A 58 -5.53 -20.99 -15.08
CA TYR A 58 -4.41 -20.05 -15.05
C TYR A 58 -3.70 -20.15 -13.70
N ARG A 59 -2.37 -20.25 -13.76
CA ARG A 59 -1.47 -20.16 -12.61
C ARG A 59 -0.51 -19.01 -12.86
N ALA A 60 -0.38 -18.12 -11.88
CA ALA A 60 0.52 -16.99 -11.96
C ALA A 60 1.94 -17.48 -12.28
N PRO A 61 2.59 -16.91 -13.30
CA PRO A 61 3.90 -17.37 -13.74
C PRO A 61 4.96 -17.09 -12.67
N ASP A 62 6.09 -17.78 -12.80
CA ASP A 62 7.31 -17.34 -12.13
C ASP A 62 7.73 -15.98 -12.68
N TRP A 63 8.32 -15.15 -11.83
CA TRP A 63 8.87 -13.87 -12.26
C TRP A 63 9.95 -14.09 -13.32
N ARG A 64 9.89 -13.30 -14.39
CA ARG A 64 10.83 -13.37 -15.53
C ARG A 64 11.74 -12.13 -15.53
N GLY A 65 12.72 -12.13 -16.42
CA GLY A 65 13.62 -10.99 -16.58
C GLY A 65 14.91 -11.06 -15.73
N PRO A 66 15.74 -10.01 -15.82
CA PRO A 66 17.03 -9.96 -15.17
C PRO A 66 16.89 -9.89 -13.65
N VAL A 67 17.85 -10.49 -12.96
CA VAL A 67 18.00 -10.38 -11.51
C VAL A 67 18.86 -9.16 -11.22
N GLN A 68 18.41 -8.32 -10.30
CA GLN A 68 19.17 -7.20 -9.74
C GLN A 68 19.64 -7.55 -8.32
N SER A 69 20.86 -7.18 -7.97
CA SER A 69 21.36 -7.37 -6.60
C SER A 69 20.84 -6.29 -5.67
N ILE A 70 20.37 -6.68 -4.50
CA ILE A 70 20.04 -5.72 -3.44
C ILE A 70 21.33 -5.15 -2.86
N ASP A 71 21.42 -3.83 -2.75
CA ASP A 71 22.58 -3.16 -2.17
C ASP A 71 22.55 -3.25 -0.64
N ARG A 72 23.29 -4.21 -0.09
CA ARG A 72 23.41 -4.42 1.36
C ARG A 72 24.05 -3.24 2.10
N ILE A 73 24.84 -2.40 1.43
CA ILE A 73 25.45 -1.21 2.04
C ILE A 73 24.34 -0.16 2.23
N VAL A 74 23.55 0.10 1.18
CA VAL A 74 22.38 0.98 1.25
C VAL A 74 21.39 0.49 2.32
N LEU A 75 21.19 -0.84 2.42
CA LEU A 75 20.39 -1.42 3.50
C LEU A 75 20.89 -1.04 4.90
N ALA A 76 22.17 -1.28 5.17
CA ALA A 76 22.77 -1.00 6.47
C ALA A 76 22.72 0.49 6.83
N GLU A 77 23.04 1.38 5.87
CA GLU A 77 23.06 2.84 6.08
C GLU A 77 21.69 3.43 6.42
N ASN A 78 20.62 2.84 5.87
CA ASN A 78 19.25 3.29 6.09
C ASN A 78 18.55 2.54 7.24
N GLY A 79 19.24 1.63 7.93
CA GLY A 79 18.68 0.86 9.05
C GLY A 79 17.67 -0.21 8.61
N TRP A 80 17.78 -0.70 7.38
CA TRP A 80 17.02 -1.84 6.88
C TRP A 80 17.57 -3.17 7.43
N LEU A 81 16.70 -4.17 7.59
CA LEU A 81 17.11 -5.52 7.94
C LEU A 81 18.03 -6.09 6.87
N LEU A 82 19.14 -6.70 7.29
CA LEU A 82 20.02 -7.41 6.38
C LEU A 82 19.55 -8.86 6.26
N PRO A 83 19.27 -9.39 5.06
CA PRO A 83 18.79 -10.76 4.85
C PRO A 83 19.63 -11.84 5.54
N ASP A 84 20.95 -11.66 5.50
CA ASP A 84 21.95 -12.56 6.09
C ASP A 84 22.64 -11.93 7.30
N GLY A 85 22.02 -10.91 7.89
CA GLY A 85 22.57 -10.14 9.00
C GLY A 85 22.46 -10.84 10.36
N PRO A 86 23.14 -10.29 11.39
CA PRO A 86 23.00 -10.77 12.75
C PRO A 86 21.56 -10.61 13.25
N VAL A 87 21.17 -11.42 14.23
CA VAL A 87 19.91 -11.23 14.96
C VAL A 87 20.02 -9.94 15.78
N THR A 88 19.17 -8.98 15.45
CA THR A 88 19.02 -7.71 16.18
C THR A 88 17.65 -7.65 16.86
N ALA A 89 17.50 -6.75 17.83
CA ALA A 89 16.21 -6.46 18.46
C ALA A 89 15.11 -6.16 17.42
N ILE A 90 15.41 -5.29 16.45
CA ILE A 90 14.49 -4.95 15.35
C ILE A 90 14.14 -6.19 14.52
N SER A 91 15.12 -7.06 14.23
CA SER A 91 14.85 -8.29 13.48
C SER A 91 13.90 -9.24 14.21
N GLU A 92 13.99 -9.34 15.54
CA GLU A 92 13.07 -10.13 16.36
C GLU A 92 11.67 -9.51 16.41
N GLU A 93 11.56 -8.19 16.50
CA GLU A 93 10.26 -7.50 16.44
C GLU A 93 9.55 -7.74 15.11
N PHE A 94 10.27 -7.67 13.98
CA PHE A 94 9.70 -8.01 12.67
C PHE A 94 9.47 -9.52 12.48
N ARG A 95 10.16 -10.40 13.20
CA ARG A 95 9.85 -11.84 13.22
C ARG A 95 8.54 -12.11 13.94
N LEU A 96 8.27 -11.41 15.05
CA LEU A 96 7.00 -11.52 15.77
C LEU A 96 5.83 -11.02 14.91
N LEU A 97 5.97 -9.82 14.34
CA LEU A 97 4.99 -9.26 13.40
C LEU A 97 4.72 -10.22 12.23
N LYS A 98 5.79 -10.76 11.63
CA LYS A 98 5.69 -11.76 10.56
C LYS A 98 4.86 -12.98 10.98
N ARG A 99 5.10 -13.54 12.18
CA ARG A 99 4.39 -14.75 12.63
C ARG A 99 2.92 -14.50 12.84
N ASP A 100 2.57 -13.37 13.44
CA ASP A 100 1.17 -12.96 13.60
C ASP A 100 0.48 -12.75 12.25
N LEU A 101 1.15 -12.06 11.32
CA LEU A 101 0.63 -11.84 9.98
C LEU A 101 0.40 -13.15 9.22
N LEU A 102 1.38 -14.05 9.20
CA LEU A 102 1.27 -15.34 8.50
C LEU A 102 0.15 -16.23 9.04
N ALA A 103 -0.17 -16.13 10.33
CA ALA A 103 -1.26 -16.89 10.94
C ALA A 103 -2.65 -16.44 10.49
N GLN A 104 -2.75 -15.26 9.87
CA GLN A 104 -4.02 -14.64 9.47
C GLN A 104 -4.23 -14.61 7.95
N LEU A 105 -3.22 -15.04 7.17
CA LEU A 105 -3.31 -15.14 5.71
C LEU A 105 -3.88 -16.49 5.28
N GLY A 106 -4.67 -16.50 4.20
CA GLY A 106 -5.13 -17.72 3.51
C GLY A 106 -6.64 -17.86 3.34
N ASP A 107 -7.45 -17.20 4.17
CA ASP A 107 -8.91 -17.40 4.20
C ASP A 107 -9.75 -16.26 3.57
N ASP A 108 -9.11 -15.17 3.13
CA ASP A 108 -9.81 -14.03 2.51
C ASP A 108 -9.89 -14.21 0.97
N PRO A 109 -11.03 -13.90 0.31
CA PRO A 109 -11.16 -13.96 -1.14
C PRO A 109 -10.23 -13.00 -1.88
N ARG A 110 -9.70 -11.97 -1.20
CA ARG A 110 -8.66 -11.11 -1.74
C ARG A 110 -7.30 -11.83 -1.79
N GLY A 111 -7.14 -13.01 -1.19
CA GLY A 111 -5.87 -13.73 -1.16
C GLY A 111 -4.85 -13.06 -0.23
N ASN A 112 -3.57 -13.41 -0.38
CA ASN A 112 -2.51 -12.97 0.54
C ASN A 112 -2.00 -11.55 0.26
N ARG A 113 -2.93 -10.58 0.17
CA ARG A 113 -2.65 -9.17 -0.10
C ARG A 113 -2.66 -8.38 1.20
N VAL A 114 -1.55 -7.73 1.53
CA VAL A 114 -1.36 -6.96 2.75
C VAL A 114 -1.03 -5.52 2.40
N LEU A 115 -1.79 -4.57 2.92
CA LEU A 115 -1.55 -3.14 2.77
C LEU A 115 -0.80 -2.61 3.99
N VAL A 116 0.32 -1.91 3.78
CA VAL A 116 0.98 -1.12 4.82
C VAL A 116 0.63 0.35 4.58
N CYS A 117 0.04 0.98 5.58
CA CYS A 117 -0.47 2.35 5.48
C CYS A 117 -0.25 3.11 6.78
N SER A 118 -0.44 4.42 6.75
CA SER A 118 -0.32 5.29 7.92
C SER A 118 -1.28 6.48 7.77
N ALA A 119 -1.55 7.21 8.86
CA ALA A 119 -2.40 8.39 8.81
C ALA A 119 -1.70 9.54 8.07
N HIS A 120 -0.43 9.77 8.40
CA HIS A 120 0.38 10.89 7.90
C HIS A 120 1.70 10.44 7.27
N SER A 121 2.28 11.33 6.46
CA SER A 121 3.63 11.16 5.89
C SER A 121 4.67 11.14 7.01
N GLY A 122 5.67 10.27 6.91
CA GLY A 122 6.79 10.21 7.86
C GLY A 122 6.56 9.31 9.09
N GLU A 123 5.42 8.62 9.18
CA GLU A 123 5.13 7.70 10.30
C GLU A 123 5.90 6.37 10.21
N GLY A 124 6.66 6.16 9.13
CA GLY A 124 7.50 4.98 8.90
C GLY A 124 6.81 3.82 8.20
N LYS A 125 5.72 4.07 7.46
CA LYS A 125 5.05 3.08 6.60
C LYS A 125 6.00 2.29 5.69
N SER A 126 6.83 2.99 4.92
CA SER A 126 7.79 2.38 3.99
C SER A 126 8.87 1.64 4.76
N PHE A 127 9.22 2.14 5.96
CA PHE A 127 10.17 1.47 6.83
C PHE A 127 9.64 0.13 7.33
N CYS A 128 8.39 0.10 7.79
CA CYS A 128 7.72 -1.11 8.21
C CYS A 128 7.51 -2.07 7.02
N ALA A 129 7.15 -1.57 5.84
CA ALA A 129 6.92 -2.37 4.64
C ALA A 129 8.20 -3.08 4.18
N ILE A 130 9.32 -2.36 4.04
CA ILE A 130 10.61 -2.94 3.60
C ILE A 130 11.11 -3.98 4.61
N ASN A 131 11.11 -3.66 5.91
CA ASN A 131 11.62 -4.58 6.92
C ASN A 131 10.72 -5.81 7.10
N LEU A 132 9.40 -5.64 7.04
CA LEU A 132 8.47 -6.76 7.03
C LEU A 132 8.68 -7.63 5.78
N ALA A 133 8.91 -7.01 4.62
CA ALA A 133 9.22 -7.71 3.39
C ALA A 133 10.50 -8.57 3.52
N LEU A 134 11.60 -7.97 3.97
CA LEU A 134 12.86 -8.70 4.16
C LEU A 134 12.73 -9.83 5.20
N SER A 135 11.93 -9.61 6.25
CA SER A 135 11.59 -10.66 7.24
C SER A 135 10.79 -11.82 6.62
N LEU A 136 9.80 -11.51 5.77
CA LEU A 136 8.96 -12.48 5.07
C LEU A 136 9.73 -13.26 4.00
N ALA A 137 10.66 -12.60 3.30
CA ALA A 137 11.51 -13.23 2.29
C ALA A 137 12.39 -14.35 2.87
N ALA A 138 12.70 -14.31 4.17
CA ALA A 138 13.46 -15.37 4.84
C ALA A 138 12.64 -16.67 5.05
N GLU A 139 11.33 -16.68 4.77
CA GLU A 139 10.53 -17.91 4.81
C GLU A 139 10.82 -18.79 3.58
N LYS A 140 11.08 -20.08 3.82
CA LYS A 140 11.50 -21.01 2.74
C LYS A 140 10.40 -21.32 1.73
N ASP A 141 9.15 -21.36 2.17
CA ASP A 141 8.01 -21.83 1.38
C ASP A 141 7.04 -20.69 1.04
N ARG A 142 7.57 -19.47 0.90
CA ARG A 142 6.80 -18.28 0.55
C ARG A 142 7.50 -17.51 -0.55
N GLU A 143 6.71 -16.96 -1.46
CA GLU A 143 7.16 -15.96 -2.41
C GLU A 143 6.63 -14.60 -1.96
N LEU A 144 7.44 -13.56 -2.02
CA LEU A 144 7.08 -12.22 -1.64
C LEU A 144 7.23 -11.25 -2.80
N LEU A 145 6.17 -10.48 -3.04
CA LEU A 145 6.19 -9.31 -3.91
C LEU A 145 5.95 -8.06 -3.06
N LEU A 146 6.95 -7.19 -2.95
CA LEU A 146 6.78 -5.84 -2.39
C LEU A 146 6.40 -4.88 -3.51
N VAL A 147 5.24 -4.24 -3.39
CA VAL A 147 4.71 -3.30 -4.36
C VAL A 147 4.86 -1.89 -3.82
N ASP A 148 5.56 -1.04 -4.58
CA ASP A 148 5.58 0.40 -4.34
C ASP A 148 4.27 1.00 -4.86
N ALA A 149 3.26 1.09 -4.00
CA ALA A 149 1.96 1.66 -4.35
C ALA A 149 1.83 3.12 -3.86
N ASP A 150 2.89 3.73 -3.33
CA ASP A 150 3.00 5.16 -3.09
C ASP A 150 3.51 5.84 -4.36
N PHE A 151 2.69 5.79 -5.41
CA PHE A 151 2.95 6.56 -6.62
C PHE A 151 3.00 8.06 -6.35
N GLY A 152 2.56 8.54 -5.17
CA GLY A 152 2.69 9.91 -4.69
C GLY A 152 4.12 10.31 -4.28
N LYS A 153 4.93 9.37 -3.81
CA LYS A 153 6.35 9.52 -3.48
C LYS A 153 7.03 8.13 -3.54
N PRO A 154 7.23 7.55 -4.74
CA PRO A 154 7.79 6.21 -4.86
C PRO A 154 9.26 6.25 -4.43
N GLY A 155 9.72 5.15 -3.84
CA GLY A 155 11.06 5.09 -3.24
C GLY A 155 11.55 3.69 -2.87
N ILE A 156 10.73 2.65 -3.05
CA ILE A 156 11.13 1.28 -2.68
C ILE A 156 12.32 0.78 -3.52
N PRO A 157 12.36 0.92 -4.86
CA PRO A 157 13.53 0.48 -5.62
C PRO A 157 14.83 1.17 -5.17
N GLU A 158 14.79 2.49 -4.98
CA GLU A 158 15.94 3.27 -4.50
C GLU A 158 16.40 2.82 -3.11
N ALA A 159 15.46 2.60 -2.19
CA ALA A 159 15.76 2.13 -0.84
C ALA A 159 16.44 0.75 -0.80
N LEU A 160 16.29 -0.04 -1.86
CA LEU A 160 16.90 -1.38 -2.01
C LEU A 160 18.14 -1.37 -2.94
N GLY A 161 18.54 -0.21 -3.47
CA GLY A 161 19.63 -0.09 -4.44
C GLY A 161 19.30 -0.64 -5.84
N LEU A 162 18.01 -0.75 -6.17
CA LEU A 162 17.52 -1.30 -7.43
C LEU A 162 17.30 -0.19 -8.46
N THR A 163 17.52 -0.51 -9.73
CA THR A 163 17.13 0.34 -10.85
C THR A 163 15.65 0.14 -11.15
N SER A 164 14.87 1.20 -11.01
CA SER A 164 13.44 1.21 -11.29
C SER A 164 13.14 1.16 -12.80
N GLY A 165 11.91 0.81 -13.14
CA GLY A 165 11.42 0.71 -14.51
C GLY A 165 9.89 0.86 -14.56
N PRO A 166 9.24 0.38 -15.65
CA PRO A 166 7.79 0.29 -15.70
C PRO A 166 7.24 -0.49 -14.52
N GLY A 167 6.08 -0.09 -14.00
CA GLY A 167 5.54 -0.58 -12.74
C GLY A 167 4.04 -0.79 -12.73
N LEU A 168 3.48 -0.82 -11.51
CA LEU A 168 2.07 -1.05 -11.26
C LEU A 168 1.18 -0.12 -12.10
N MET A 169 1.45 1.19 -12.07
CA MET A 169 0.61 2.18 -12.75
C MET A 169 0.69 2.07 -14.28
N ASP A 170 1.86 1.74 -14.83
CA ASP A 170 2.01 1.53 -16.28
C ASP A 170 1.18 0.31 -16.74
N ALA A 171 1.26 -0.80 -16.00
CA ALA A 171 0.48 -2.00 -16.30
C ALA A 171 -1.04 -1.80 -16.11
N ILE A 172 -1.47 -0.96 -15.16
CA ILE A 172 -2.88 -0.62 -15.02
C ILE A 172 -3.34 0.28 -16.18
N ALA A 173 -2.55 1.29 -16.56
CA ALA A 173 -2.92 2.25 -17.59
C ALA A 173 -2.90 1.66 -19.02
N ASP A 174 -1.98 0.75 -19.32
CA ASP A 174 -1.79 0.18 -20.66
C ASP A 174 -2.07 -1.33 -20.73
N PRO A 175 -3.16 -1.75 -21.42
CA PRO A 175 -3.47 -3.16 -21.75
C PRO A 175 -2.36 -3.99 -22.37
N SER A 176 -1.42 -3.37 -23.07
CA SER A 176 -0.32 -4.06 -23.74
C SER A 176 0.83 -4.43 -22.80
N ILE A 177 0.90 -3.82 -21.61
CA ILE A 177 1.92 -4.09 -20.61
C ILE A 177 1.45 -5.21 -19.68
N ALA A 178 2.14 -6.33 -19.68
CA ALA A 178 1.93 -7.40 -18.71
C ALA A 178 2.56 -7.01 -17.37
N ILE A 179 1.77 -7.01 -16.28
CA ILE A 179 2.24 -6.64 -14.94
C ILE A 179 3.39 -7.52 -14.46
N GLU A 180 3.43 -8.77 -14.90
CA GLU A 180 4.49 -9.74 -14.58
C GLU A 180 5.84 -9.35 -15.17
N ASP A 181 5.87 -8.60 -16.28
CA ASP A 181 7.10 -8.11 -16.91
C ASP A 181 7.64 -6.85 -16.23
N CYS A 182 6.83 -6.19 -15.41
CA CYS A 182 7.23 -5.05 -14.58
C CYS A 182 7.90 -5.46 -13.27
N VAL A 183 7.87 -6.76 -12.91
CA VAL A 183 8.42 -7.25 -11.64
C VAL A 183 9.95 -7.32 -11.70
N ILE A 184 10.60 -6.60 -10.79
CA ILE A 184 12.04 -6.64 -10.59
C ILE A 184 12.37 -7.84 -9.70
N ARG A 185 13.14 -8.78 -10.25
CA ARG A 185 13.67 -9.92 -9.49
C ARG A 185 14.91 -9.48 -8.71
N THR A 186 15.02 -9.96 -7.47
CA THR A 186 16.19 -9.69 -6.64
C THR A 186 17.10 -10.91 -6.54
N ASP A 187 18.31 -10.73 -6.02
CA ASP A 187 19.24 -11.81 -5.70
C ASP A 187 18.82 -12.63 -4.47
N ILE A 188 17.74 -12.24 -3.79
CA ILE A 188 17.00 -13.05 -2.82
C ILE A 188 15.91 -13.83 -3.57
N PRO A 189 16.00 -15.17 -3.70
CA PRO A 189 15.15 -15.94 -4.61
C PRO A 189 13.64 -15.81 -4.38
N SER A 190 13.22 -15.67 -3.13
CA SER A 190 11.83 -15.54 -2.69
C SER A 190 11.31 -14.10 -2.73
N PHE A 191 12.14 -13.10 -3.08
CA PHE A 191 11.79 -11.69 -2.97
C PHE A 191 11.86 -10.97 -4.31
N ALA A 192 10.77 -10.31 -4.66
CA ALA A 192 10.66 -9.47 -5.84
C ALA A 192 10.00 -8.13 -5.50
N VAL A 193 10.21 -7.14 -6.37
CA VAL A 193 9.70 -5.78 -6.20
C VAL A 193 8.91 -5.38 -7.44
N LEU A 194 7.70 -4.86 -7.27
CA LEU A 194 6.95 -4.18 -8.32
C LEU A 194 7.05 -2.67 -8.07
N PRO A 195 7.78 -1.91 -8.91
CA PRO A 195 7.86 -0.45 -8.77
C PRO A 195 6.51 0.21 -9.03
N ALA A 196 6.38 1.48 -8.64
CA ALA A 196 5.15 2.24 -8.84
C ALA A 196 4.84 2.49 -10.33
N GLY A 197 5.88 2.74 -11.13
CA GLY A 197 5.73 3.13 -12.53
C GLY A 197 5.50 4.63 -12.72
N GLN A 198 5.05 5.04 -13.90
CA GLN A 198 4.74 6.44 -14.16
C GLN A 198 3.40 6.87 -13.56
N ARG A 199 3.38 8.08 -13.00
CA ARG A 199 2.14 8.69 -12.50
C ARG A 199 1.29 9.21 -13.64
N SER A 200 -0.02 9.15 -13.45
CA SER A 200 -1.04 9.72 -14.30
C SER A 200 -1.95 10.65 -13.49
N ASN A 201 -2.70 11.51 -14.17
CA ASN A 201 -3.69 12.36 -13.50
C ASN A 201 -4.89 11.57 -12.96
N ASN A 202 -5.08 10.32 -13.41
CA ASN A 202 -6.22 9.46 -13.08
C ASN A 202 -5.81 8.24 -12.23
N ASP A 203 -4.70 8.33 -11.48
CA ASP A 203 -4.11 7.19 -10.76
C ASP A 203 -5.11 6.53 -9.80
N THR A 204 -5.93 7.32 -9.12
CA THR A 204 -6.89 6.80 -8.13
C THR A 204 -8.05 6.07 -8.82
N GLU A 205 -8.54 6.60 -9.94
CA GLU A 205 -9.60 6.00 -10.76
C GLU A 205 -9.11 4.70 -11.40
N TYR A 206 -7.86 4.68 -11.87
CA TYR A 206 -7.22 3.47 -12.36
C TYR A 206 -7.11 2.42 -11.27
N LEU A 207 -6.66 2.78 -10.07
CA LEU A 207 -6.60 1.86 -8.94
C LEU A 207 -7.97 1.30 -8.56
N ALA A 208 -9.03 2.11 -8.59
CA ALA A 208 -10.39 1.67 -8.27
C ALA A 208 -11.04 0.80 -9.38
N SER A 209 -10.39 0.64 -10.53
CA SER A 209 -10.96 -0.06 -11.67
C SER A 209 -11.02 -1.58 -11.48
N ALA A 210 -11.97 -2.24 -12.15
CA ALA A 210 -12.05 -3.71 -12.22
C ALA A 210 -10.79 -4.35 -12.84
N ARG A 211 -10.06 -3.57 -13.66
CA ARG A 211 -8.80 -4.00 -14.26
C ARG A 211 -7.73 -4.20 -13.18
N THR A 212 -7.62 -3.30 -12.20
CA THR A 212 -6.67 -3.45 -11.09
C THR A 212 -6.91 -4.74 -10.33
N GLU A 213 -8.15 -5.03 -9.94
CA GLU A 213 -8.47 -6.30 -9.27
C GLU A 213 -8.09 -7.52 -10.13
N THR A 214 -8.32 -7.44 -11.44
CA THR A 214 -7.94 -8.51 -12.37
C THR A 214 -6.42 -8.72 -12.40
N LEU A 215 -5.64 -7.65 -12.44
CA LEU A 215 -4.17 -7.71 -12.43
C LEU A 215 -3.63 -8.23 -11.09
N LEU A 216 -4.14 -7.73 -9.97
CA LEU A 216 -3.72 -8.18 -8.63
C LEU A 216 -4.07 -9.65 -8.37
N ARG A 217 -5.23 -10.11 -8.85
CA ARG A 217 -5.59 -11.53 -8.83
C ARG A 217 -4.64 -12.36 -9.70
N ARG A 218 -4.31 -11.90 -10.91
CA ARG A 218 -3.34 -12.59 -11.78
C ARG A 218 -1.97 -12.78 -11.12
N LEU A 219 -1.54 -11.87 -10.25
CA LEU A 219 -0.29 -12.01 -9.51
C LEU A 219 -0.32 -13.14 -8.47
N THR A 220 -1.49 -13.57 -7.98
CA THR A 220 -1.65 -14.55 -6.88
C THR A 220 -2.35 -15.85 -7.28
N GLU A 221 -3.05 -15.88 -8.41
CA GLU A 221 -3.83 -17.04 -8.85
C GLU A 221 -2.97 -18.32 -8.94
N GLY A 222 -3.38 -19.40 -8.29
CA GLY A 222 -2.63 -20.67 -8.27
C GLY A 222 -1.27 -20.62 -7.56
N ARG A 223 -1.00 -19.56 -6.77
CA ARG A 223 0.19 -19.36 -5.92
C ARG A 223 -0.23 -19.03 -4.47
N PRO A 224 -0.80 -19.99 -3.72
CA PRO A 224 -1.27 -19.75 -2.34
C PRO A 224 -0.15 -19.41 -1.35
N ASP A 225 1.10 -19.66 -1.73
CA ASP A 225 2.32 -19.34 -1.00
C ASP A 225 2.81 -17.89 -1.23
N ARG A 226 2.35 -17.24 -2.31
CA ARG A 226 2.76 -15.89 -2.67
C ARG A 226 2.02 -14.84 -1.87
N ILE A 227 2.77 -13.92 -1.28
CA ILE A 227 2.30 -12.78 -0.48
C ILE A 227 2.60 -11.50 -1.25
N ILE A 228 1.63 -10.60 -1.34
CA ILE A 228 1.82 -9.27 -1.91
C ILE A 228 1.72 -8.24 -0.78
N LEU A 229 2.77 -7.46 -0.59
CA LEU A 229 2.82 -6.37 0.38
C LEU A 229 2.82 -5.03 -0.35
N PHE A 230 1.86 -4.15 -0.06
CA PHE A 230 1.77 -2.82 -0.67
C PHE A 230 2.27 -1.76 0.30
N ASP A 231 3.26 -0.95 -0.07
CA ASP A 231 3.53 0.33 0.60
C ASP A 231 2.64 1.40 -0.05
N SER A 232 1.82 2.08 0.74
CA SER A 232 0.80 3.00 0.25
C SER A 232 1.09 4.46 0.56
N PRO A 233 0.43 5.43 -0.09
CA PRO A 233 0.48 6.81 0.37
C PRO A 233 -0.27 6.98 1.70
N PRO A 234 0.02 8.05 2.48
CA PRO A 234 -0.68 8.30 3.74
C PRO A 234 -2.19 8.52 3.53
N LEU A 235 -3.01 7.90 4.37
CA LEU A 235 -4.46 7.86 4.23
C LEU A 235 -5.09 9.26 4.30
N LEU A 236 -4.61 10.13 5.20
CA LEU A 236 -5.15 11.48 5.35
C LEU A 236 -4.55 12.49 4.36
N ALA A 237 -3.65 12.05 3.48
CA ALA A 237 -3.04 12.88 2.43
C ALA A 237 -3.59 12.57 1.03
N ALA A 238 -3.97 11.32 0.76
CA ALA A 238 -4.46 10.89 -0.55
C ALA A 238 -5.50 9.76 -0.42
N SER A 239 -6.51 9.78 -1.31
CA SER A 239 -7.57 8.77 -1.38
C SER A 239 -7.06 7.38 -1.81
N ALA A 240 -5.93 7.32 -2.50
CA ALA A 240 -5.37 6.10 -3.05
C ALA A 240 -5.11 4.99 -2.02
N GLY A 241 -4.66 5.34 -0.81
CA GLY A 241 -4.47 4.37 0.26
C GLY A 241 -5.79 3.68 0.66
N ALA A 242 -6.90 4.41 0.67
CA ALA A 242 -8.22 3.85 0.96
C ALA A 242 -8.74 2.96 -0.17
N VAL A 243 -8.44 3.29 -1.43
CA VAL A 243 -8.76 2.44 -2.58
C VAL A 243 -7.97 1.14 -2.52
N LEU A 244 -6.66 1.21 -2.27
CA LEU A 244 -5.80 0.03 -2.09
C LEU A 244 -6.30 -0.89 -0.97
N ALA A 245 -6.88 -0.32 0.10
CA ALA A 245 -7.45 -1.09 1.20
C ALA A 245 -8.56 -2.04 0.74
N SER A 246 -9.35 -1.67 -0.29
CA SER A 246 -10.40 -2.54 -0.83
C SER A 246 -9.85 -3.83 -1.49
N HIS A 247 -8.59 -3.81 -1.90
CA HIS A 247 -7.88 -4.93 -2.52
C HIS A 247 -7.05 -5.76 -1.54
N ALA A 248 -6.97 -5.37 -0.26
CA ALA A 248 -6.15 -6.02 0.74
C ALA A 248 -6.98 -6.85 1.73
N ALA A 249 -6.52 -8.07 2.00
CA ALA A 249 -7.08 -8.91 3.05
C ALA A 249 -6.75 -8.32 4.43
N ILE A 250 -5.53 -7.82 4.61
CA ILE A 250 -5.08 -7.20 5.86
C ILE A 250 -4.53 -5.81 5.57
N ALA A 251 -5.00 -4.81 6.31
CA ALA A 251 -4.42 -3.48 6.35
C ALA A 251 -3.66 -3.28 7.67
N LEU A 252 -2.34 -3.21 7.57
CA LEU A 252 -1.43 -2.89 8.67
C LEU A 252 -1.27 -1.37 8.77
N LEU A 253 -1.97 -0.78 9.72
CA LEU A 253 -1.97 0.65 9.99
C LEU A 253 -0.84 1.00 10.95
N VAL A 254 0.20 1.63 10.41
CA VAL A 254 1.37 2.11 11.14
C VAL A 254 1.00 3.37 11.91
N VAL A 255 1.26 3.35 13.22
CA VAL A 255 1.03 4.43 14.17
C VAL A 255 2.37 4.86 14.74
N ARG A 256 2.78 6.11 14.54
CA ARG A 256 4.05 6.60 15.06
C ARG A 256 3.89 6.96 16.54
N ALA A 257 4.65 6.26 17.38
CA ALA A 257 4.67 6.51 18.82
C ALA A 257 4.97 8.00 19.11
N ASP A 258 4.23 8.55 20.06
CA ASP A 258 4.33 9.94 20.53
C ASP A 258 4.12 11.04 19.45
N GLN A 259 3.66 10.67 18.25
CA GLN A 259 3.44 11.61 17.15
C GLN A 259 2.03 11.52 16.56
N THR A 260 1.53 10.32 16.28
CA THR A 260 0.19 10.15 15.71
C THR A 260 -0.86 10.42 16.78
N SER A 261 -1.76 11.38 16.53
CA SER A 261 -2.86 11.67 17.46
C SER A 261 -3.95 10.59 17.40
N GLU A 262 -4.69 10.43 18.50
CA GLU A 262 -5.83 9.51 18.53
C GLU A 262 -6.90 9.88 17.48
N SER A 263 -7.15 11.18 17.26
CA SER A 263 -8.10 11.62 16.24
C SER A 263 -7.66 11.22 14.84
N ALA A 264 -6.39 11.45 14.49
CA ALA A 264 -5.85 11.06 13.18
C ALA A 264 -5.89 9.54 12.99
N LEU A 265 -5.61 8.77 14.04
CA LEU A 265 -5.73 7.32 14.03
C LEU A 265 -7.18 6.87 13.76
N ARG A 266 -8.17 7.48 14.42
CA ARG A 266 -9.59 7.17 14.20
C ARG A 266 -10.04 7.51 12.79
N ASP A 267 -9.64 8.67 12.28
CA ASP A 267 -9.97 9.09 10.92
C ASP A 267 -9.36 8.14 9.88
N ALA A 268 -8.08 7.80 10.04
CA ALA A 268 -7.38 6.85 9.18
C ALA A 268 -8.01 5.45 9.22
N ALA A 269 -8.32 4.92 10.41
CA ALA A 269 -9.04 3.64 10.55
C ALA A 269 -10.43 3.69 9.89
N GLY A 270 -11.11 4.83 9.95
CA GLY A 270 -12.38 5.06 9.26
C GLY A 270 -12.31 4.97 7.74
N MET A 271 -11.14 5.18 7.14
CA MET A 271 -10.90 5.04 5.70
C MET A 271 -10.61 3.59 5.27
N LEU A 272 -10.25 2.71 6.20
CA LEU A 272 -9.88 1.32 5.93
C LEU A 272 -11.05 0.33 6.00
N LYS A 273 -12.30 0.80 6.04
CA LYS A 273 -13.51 -0.04 6.16
C LYS A 273 -13.67 -1.09 5.06
N ALA A 274 -13.03 -0.88 3.91
CA ALA A 274 -13.09 -1.78 2.76
C ALA A 274 -12.06 -2.93 2.84
N ALA A 275 -11.07 -2.86 3.74
CA ALA A 275 -10.13 -3.95 3.99
C ALA A 275 -10.84 -5.14 4.66
N GLY A 276 -10.29 -6.35 4.49
CA GLY A 276 -10.80 -7.53 5.20
C GLY A 276 -10.63 -7.41 6.71
N GLN A 277 -9.43 -7.04 7.13
CA GLN A 277 -9.06 -6.82 8.53
C GLN A 277 -8.11 -5.63 8.66
N VAL A 278 -8.20 -4.91 9.79
CA VAL A 278 -7.25 -3.85 10.15
C VAL A 278 -6.46 -4.26 11.38
N GLN A 279 -5.14 -4.10 11.32
CA GLN A 279 -4.20 -4.30 12.42
C GLN A 279 -3.42 -3.02 12.69
N LEU A 280 -3.03 -2.79 13.94
CA LEU A 280 -2.21 -1.64 14.31
C LEU A 280 -0.76 -2.06 14.50
N LEU A 281 0.18 -1.28 13.96
CA LEU A 281 1.60 -1.41 14.19
C LEU A 281 2.15 -0.14 14.82
N LEU A 282 2.58 -0.21 16.08
CA LEU A 282 3.22 0.92 16.75
C LEU A 282 4.69 1.02 16.32
N ASN A 283 5.09 2.17 15.76
CA ASN A 283 6.42 2.39 15.20
C ASN A 283 7.23 3.47 15.93
N GLY A 284 8.54 3.23 16.00
CA GLY A 284 9.58 4.10 16.54
C GLY A 284 9.39 4.49 18.01
N VAL A 285 9.00 3.50 18.81
CA VAL A 285 8.96 3.58 20.27
C VAL A 285 10.38 3.85 20.79
N THR A 286 10.57 4.94 21.53
CA THR A 286 11.87 5.28 22.15
C THR A 286 11.96 4.78 23.60
N PHE A 287 10.81 4.60 24.25
CA PHE A 287 10.70 4.20 25.66
C PHE A 287 9.63 3.10 25.85
N SER A 288 9.98 2.03 26.56
CA SER A 288 9.04 1.00 26.99
C SER A 288 8.94 1.06 28.52
N ALA A 289 7.84 1.61 29.04
CA ALA A 289 7.59 1.70 30.49
C ALA A 289 7.54 0.32 31.17
N SER A 290 7.28 -0.74 30.40
CA SER A 290 7.24 -2.12 30.89
C SER A 290 8.62 -2.77 31.05
N GLY A 291 9.70 -2.11 30.60
CA GLY A 291 11.05 -2.69 30.54
C GLY A 291 11.21 -3.83 29.52
N ARG A 292 10.12 -4.27 28.87
CA ARG A 292 10.15 -5.27 27.81
C ARG A 292 10.69 -4.60 26.55
N ARG A 293 11.98 -4.79 26.30
CA ARG A 293 12.61 -4.63 24.99
C ARG A 293 12.92 -6.02 24.47
N PHE A 294 12.43 -6.36 23.29
CA PHE A 294 12.83 -7.61 22.64
C PHE A 294 14.31 -7.49 22.25
N GLY A 295 15.10 -8.56 22.48
CA GLY A 295 16.55 -8.56 22.26
C GLY A 295 17.43 -8.52 23.53
N SER A 296 16.86 -8.44 24.74
CA SER A 296 17.66 -8.47 25.98
C SER A 296 18.44 -9.77 26.19
N TYR A 297 18.10 -10.85 25.47
CA TYR A 297 18.80 -12.14 25.56
C TYR A 297 20.10 -12.19 24.74
N TYR A 298 20.27 -11.30 23.75
CA TYR A 298 21.45 -11.27 22.87
C TYR A 298 22.38 -10.07 23.13
N GLY A 299 22.09 -9.26 24.16
CA GLY A 299 22.87 -8.08 24.54
C GLY A 299 24.01 -8.32 25.54
N GLU A 300 24.13 -9.53 26.11
CA GLU A 300 25.24 -9.91 26.99
C GLU A 300 26.24 -10.76 26.19
N GLY A 301 27.17 -10.12 25.47
CA GLY A 301 28.19 -10.89 24.75
C GLY A 301 29.26 -10.10 24.01
N SER A 302 29.39 -8.79 24.23
CA SER A 302 30.43 -7.99 23.57
C SER A 302 31.00 -6.89 24.47
N ASP A 303 31.29 -7.22 25.73
CA ASP A 303 32.20 -6.48 26.60
C ASP A 303 32.99 -7.52 27.40
N ASP A 304 33.99 -8.13 26.77
CA ASP A 304 35.19 -8.72 27.38
C ASP A 304 36.01 -9.47 26.31
N ALA A 305 36.90 -8.74 25.61
CA ALA A 305 38.20 -9.19 25.08
C ALA A 305 38.93 -8.05 24.36
#